data_AF-B1MJQ6-F1
#
_entry.id   AF-B1MJQ6-F1
#
_cell.length_a   1.000
_cell.length_b   1.000
_cell.length_c   1.000
_cell.angle_alpha   90.00
_cell.angle_beta   90.00
_cell.angle_gamma   90.00
#
_symmetry.space_group_name_H-M   'P 1'
#
loop_
_entity.id
_entity.type
_entity.pdbx_description
1 polymer ?
#
loop_
_entity_poly.entity_id
_entity_poly.type
_entity_poly.pdbx_seq_one_letter_code
_entity_poly.pdbx_strand_id
1 'polypeptide(L)'
;MADGLRASGSSKADLVLQVAGRDVTITHPDKVIFPDSGITKGNLVHYYLDVAEGALRGVRDRPMILKRFVKGIAQEAVFQKRVPEKRPDWIASAELHYARGTSAREAVVTDAASLAWVVNLGCVDLNPHPVRADDLDHPDELRIDLDPVPGVPWSQILDVAFVVRGVLEDHGLTAWPKTSGSRGFHIYAPVARRWTYRELRLAAETVAREVERRAPELATSRWWKEERHGVFVDFNQNAKDRTVASAYSVRATPDARVSTPLRWDEVAGCRPESFTLHTVRERFADIDDPWRGMDDATGTLDQLLELAAELGPAEKAPKGASRDGRRRPTMPLIEIARTKTKPEAQAALDVWRDTYPRVAGLLEPQDILIDGMRGPSSVWYRVRINLVHVPEGQRPAQEELIADYSPWS
;
A
#
# COMPACT_ATOMS: atom_id res chain seq x y z
N MET A 1 27.94 -7.86 -57.09
CA MET A 1 28.27 -8.95 -56.16
C MET A 1 28.12 -8.41 -54.76
N ALA A 2 27.20 -9.02 -54.02
CA ALA A 2 26.87 -8.71 -52.65
C ALA A 2 27.93 -9.29 -51.70
N ASP A 3 28.18 -8.60 -50.59
CA ASP A 3 28.44 -9.12 -49.25
C ASP A 3 28.75 -7.89 -48.38
N GLY A 4 28.05 -7.56 -47.30
CA GLY A 4 27.28 -8.39 -46.39
C GLY A 4 27.69 -8.04 -44.96
N LEU A 5 27.65 -6.76 -44.57
CA LEU A 5 27.88 -6.39 -43.17
C LEU A 5 26.56 -6.60 -42.39
N ARG A 6 26.44 -7.80 -41.82
CA ARG A 6 25.38 -8.15 -40.88
C ARG A 6 25.43 -7.20 -39.68
N ALA A 7 24.37 -6.42 -39.49
CA ALA A 7 24.10 -5.79 -38.21
C ALA A 7 23.72 -6.89 -37.20
N SER A 8 24.65 -7.24 -36.32
CA SER A 8 24.40 -8.12 -35.18
C SER A 8 24.18 -7.29 -33.91
N GLY A 9 22.94 -7.29 -33.41
CA GLY A 9 22.61 -7.18 -31.98
C GLY A 9 23.03 -5.90 -31.24
N SER A 10 22.11 -4.94 -31.12
CA SER A 10 22.20 -3.84 -30.16
C SER A 10 22.12 -4.35 -28.71
N SER A 11 23.26 -4.60 -28.06
CA SER A 11 23.36 -4.47 -26.61
C SER A 11 23.76 -3.02 -26.28
N LYS A 12 22.80 -2.20 -25.87
CA LYS A 12 23.12 -0.86 -25.36
C LYS A 12 23.94 -0.99 -24.06
N ALA A 13 24.97 -0.17 -23.91
CA ALA A 13 25.93 -0.23 -22.79
C ALA A 13 25.25 -0.01 -21.42
N ASP A 14 25.78 -0.69 -20.40
CA ASP A 14 25.40 -0.43 -19.01
C ASP A 14 25.85 0.97 -18.57
N LEU A 15 25.09 1.58 -17.66
CA LEU A 15 25.40 2.89 -17.08
C LEU A 15 26.09 2.70 -15.74
N VAL A 16 27.31 3.23 -15.57
CA VAL A 16 28.03 3.20 -14.28
C VAL A 16 27.90 4.56 -13.60
N LEU A 17 27.38 4.58 -12.37
CA LEU A 17 27.20 5.78 -11.57
C LEU A 17 28.12 5.77 -10.34
N GLN A 18 28.77 6.90 -10.05
CA GLN A 18 29.48 7.11 -8.79
C GLN A 18 28.49 7.59 -7.73
N VAL A 19 28.13 6.73 -6.76
CA VAL A 19 27.14 7.03 -5.73
C VAL A 19 27.68 6.61 -4.38
N ALA A 20 27.62 7.47 -3.36
CA ALA A 20 28.10 7.16 -2.01
C ALA A 20 29.54 6.57 -1.99
N GLY A 21 30.42 7.12 -2.85
CA GLY A 21 31.83 6.73 -2.96
C GLY A 21 32.08 5.39 -3.66
N ARG A 22 31.12 4.85 -4.41
CA ARG A 22 31.29 3.58 -5.15
C ARG A 22 30.63 3.58 -6.53
N ASP A 23 31.15 2.72 -7.40
CA ASP A 23 30.58 2.40 -8.70
C ASP A 23 29.33 1.53 -8.55
N VAL A 24 28.20 2.01 -9.06
CA VAL A 24 26.94 1.28 -9.15
C VAL A 24 26.58 1.10 -10.63
N THR A 25 26.62 -0.15 -11.10
CA THR A 25 26.25 -0.49 -12.49
C THR A 25 24.74 -0.65 -12.63
N ILE A 26 24.13 0.19 -13.45
CA ILE A 26 22.73 0.14 -13.86
C ILE A 26 22.64 -0.58 -15.20
N THR A 27 22.05 -1.77 -15.17
CA THR A 27 21.90 -2.60 -16.38
C THR A 27 20.68 -2.18 -17.16
N HIS A 28 20.70 -2.25 -18.49
CA HIS A 28 19.56 -1.88 -19.35
C HIS A 28 18.89 -0.55 -18.96
N PRO A 29 19.64 0.56 -18.83
CA PRO A 29 19.11 1.84 -18.35
C PRO A 29 17.95 2.35 -19.22
N ASP A 30 18.01 2.13 -20.54
CA ASP A 30 17.00 2.57 -21.50
C ASP A 30 15.70 1.75 -21.49
N LYS A 31 15.60 0.73 -20.61
CA LYS A 31 14.39 -0.09 -20.53
C LYS A 31 13.21 0.77 -20.05
N VAL A 32 12.17 0.88 -20.88
CA VAL A 32 10.92 1.54 -20.51
C VAL A 32 10.23 0.75 -19.40
N ILE A 33 9.96 1.42 -18.28
CA ILE A 33 9.26 0.87 -17.12
C ILE A 33 7.80 1.32 -17.12
N PHE A 34 7.55 2.57 -17.55
CA PHE A 34 6.22 3.16 -17.69
C PHE A 34 5.95 3.46 -19.18
N PRO A 35 5.17 2.62 -19.88
CA PRO A 35 4.94 2.78 -21.31
C PRO A 35 4.33 4.13 -21.70
N ASP A 36 3.29 4.56 -20.98
CA ASP A 36 2.48 5.74 -21.34
C ASP A 36 3.26 7.06 -21.18
N SER A 37 4.14 7.13 -20.19
CA SER A 37 4.99 8.30 -19.91
C SER A 37 6.42 8.16 -20.47
N GLY A 38 6.76 7.02 -21.06
CA GLY A 38 8.10 6.76 -21.61
C GLY A 38 9.22 6.67 -20.58
N ILE A 39 8.92 6.65 -19.28
CA ILE A 39 9.93 6.66 -18.21
C ILE A 39 10.73 5.37 -18.23
N THR A 40 12.05 5.51 -18.34
CA THR A 40 13.01 4.41 -18.35
C THR A 40 13.53 4.04 -16.97
N LYS A 41 14.20 2.90 -16.85
CA LYS A 41 14.91 2.49 -15.63
C LYS A 41 15.94 3.53 -15.20
N GLY A 42 16.70 4.08 -16.16
CA GLY A 42 17.68 5.14 -15.90
C GLY A 42 17.02 6.38 -15.29
N ASN A 43 15.87 6.82 -15.84
CA ASN A 43 15.12 7.94 -15.27
C ASN A 43 14.67 7.67 -13.83
N LEU A 44 14.20 6.45 -13.55
CA LEU A 44 13.76 6.06 -12.22
C LEU A 44 14.92 6.04 -11.21
N VAL A 45 16.09 5.52 -11.60
CA VAL A 45 17.30 5.56 -10.77
C VAL A 45 17.71 7.00 -10.48
N HIS A 46 17.76 7.86 -11.50
CA HIS A 46 18.11 9.28 -11.31
C HIS A 46 17.12 10.00 -10.40
N TYR A 47 15.81 9.78 -10.57
CA TYR A 47 14.80 10.32 -9.66
C TYR A 47 15.11 9.99 -8.20
N TYR A 48 15.34 8.70 -7.88
CA TYR A 48 15.60 8.28 -6.51
C TYR A 48 16.93 8.81 -5.96
N LEU A 49 17.92 9.03 -6.82
CA LEU A 49 19.16 9.68 -6.43
C LEU A 49 18.96 11.17 -6.15
N ASP A 50 18.13 11.85 -6.94
CA ASP A 50 17.85 13.28 -6.78
C ASP A 50 17.04 13.56 -5.50
N VAL A 51 16.17 12.63 -5.08
CA VAL A 51 15.41 12.73 -3.81
C VAL A 51 16.00 11.86 -2.69
N ALA A 52 17.26 11.42 -2.82
CA ALA A 52 17.83 10.38 -1.95
C ALA A 52 17.80 10.74 -0.46
N GLU A 53 18.00 12.01 -0.09
CA GLU A 53 17.98 12.44 1.31
C GLU A 53 16.61 12.16 1.95
N GLY A 54 15.52 12.57 1.30
CA GLY A 54 14.15 12.33 1.77
C GLY A 54 13.73 10.86 1.63
N ALA A 55 14.05 10.21 0.51
CA ALA A 55 13.73 8.79 0.32
C ALA A 55 14.40 7.90 1.38
N LEU A 56 15.67 8.17 1.69
CA LEU A 56 16.42 7.43 2.71
C LEU A 56 15.85 7.65 4.11
N ARG A 57 15.26 8.79 4.44
CA ARG A 57 14.58 8.97 5.74
C ARG A 57 13.49 7.92 5.97
N GLY A 58 12.78 7.54 4.91
CA GLY A 58 11.73 6.53 4.99
C GLY A 58 12.20 5.07 4.91
N VAL A 59 13.43 4.79 4.44
CA VAL A 59 13.88 3.40 4.18
C VAL A 59 15.22 3.01 4.81
N ARG A 60 16.00 3.97 5.31
CA ARG A 60 17.36 3.72 5.81
C ARG A 60 17.34 2.75 6.98
N ASP A 61 18.21 1.75 6.89
CA ASP A 61 18.39 0.68 7.86
C ASP A 61 17.15 -0.19 8.08
N ARG A 62 16.15 -0.10 7.19
CA ARG A 62 14.94 -0.92 7.27
C ARG A 62 15.05 -2.13 6.32
N PRO A 63 14.78 -3.35 6.79
CA PRO A 63 14.57 -4.46 5.86
C PRO A 63 13.34 -4.19 4.99
N MET A 64 13.39 -4.58 3.72
CA MET A 64 12.31 -4.33 2.78
C MET A 64 11.97 -5.52 1.89
N ILE A 65 10.68 -5.60 1.54
CA ILE A 65 10.19 -6.52 0.51
C ILE A 65 10.45 -5.88 -0.85
N LEU A 66 11.16 -6.60 -1.73
CA LEU A 66 11.44 -6.14 -3.08
C LEU A 66 10.25 -6.46 -3.98
N LYS A 67 9.50 -5.44 -4.40
CA LYS A 67 8.41 -5.56 -5.37
C LYS A 67 8.90 -5.11 -6.74
N ARG A 68 9.22 -6.09 -7.59
CA ARG A 68 10.04 -5.89 -8.78
C ARG A 68 9.21 -5.94 -10.06
N PHE A 69 9.21 -4.84 -10.80
CA PHE A 69 8.62 -4.70 -12.13
C PHE A 69 9.67 -4.94 -13.21
N VAL A 70 10.24 -6.15 -13.21
CA VAL A 70 11.37 -6.51 -14.08
C VAL A 70 11.07 -6.25 -15.55
N LYS A 71 9.80 -6.37 -15.97
CA LYS A 71 9.34 -6.15 -17.35
C LYS A 71 8.51 -4.86 -17.54
N GLY A 72 8.56 -3.94 -16.59
CA GLY A 72 7.74 -2.73 -16.57
C GLY A 72 6.38 -2.92 -15.89
N ILE A 73 5.66 -1.82 -15.66
CA ILE A 73 4.43 -1.80 -14.84
C ILE A 73 3.20 -2.42 -15.52
N ALA A 74 3.26 -2.64 -16.83
CA ALA A 74 2.20 -3.31 -17.59
C ALA A 74 2.13 -4.83 -17.34
N GLN A 75 3.10 -5.39 -16.60
CA GLN A 75 3.13 -6.80 -16.21
C GLN A 75 3.10 -6.93 -14.68
N GLU A 76 2.69 -8.10 -14.21
CA GLU A 76 2.65 -8.39 -12.78
C GLU A 76 4.04 -8.26 -12.14
N ALA A 77 4.05 -7.69 -10.92
CA ALA A 77 5.26 -7.56 -10.13
C ALA A 77 5.67 -8.89 -9.51
N VAL A 78 6.98 -9.12 -9.39
CA VAL A 78 7.54 -10.21 -8.61
C VAL A 78 7.79 -9.71 -7.19
N PHE A 79 7.17 -10.35 -6.20
CA PHE A 79 7.42 -10.08 -4.79
C PHE A 79 8.54 -10.98 -4.29
N GLN A 80 9.62 -10.37 -3.81
CA GLN A 80 10.81 -11.08 -3.37
C GLN A 80 11.20 -10.60 -1.96
N LYS A 81 10.97 -11.45 -0.97
CA LYS A 81 11.37 -11.21 0.43
C LYS A 81 12.87 -11.45 0.63
N ARG A 82 13.39 -12.56 0.11
CA ARG A 82 14.81 -12.92 0.27
C ARG A 82 15.68 -12.05 -0.63
N VAL A 83 16.69 -11.40 -0.06
CA VAL A 83 17.73 -10.71 -0.82
C VAL A 83 18.42 -11.71 -1.78
N PRO A 84 18.77 -11.31 -3.03
CA PRO A 84 19.51 -12.19 -3.94
C PRO A 84 20.82 -12.71 -3.32
N GLU A 85 21.11 -14.00 -3.55
CA GLU A 85 22.38 -14.60 -3.11
C GLU A 85 23.57 -13.92 -3.79
N LYS A 86 23.49 -13.73 -5.12
CA LYS A 86 24.44 -12.94 -5.90
C LYS A 86 24.08 -11.46 -5.78
N ARG A 87 24.83 -10.74 -4.96
CA ARG A 87 24.73 -9.29 -4.76
C ARG A 87 26.11 -8.71 -4.42
N PRO A 88 26.31 -7.39 -4.57
CA PRO A 88 27.51 -6.74 -4.07
C PRO A 88 27.65 -6.89 -2.54
N ASP A 89 28.88 -7.04 -2.05
CA ASP A 89 29.17 -7.29 -0.62
C ASP A 89 28.70 -6.17 0.30
N TRP A 90 28.60 -4.95 -0.23
CA TRP A 90 28.14 -3.76 0.50
C TRP A 90 26.60 -3.68 0.64
N ILE A 91 25.84 -4.63 0.07
CA ILE A 91 24.40 -4.72 0.31
C ILE A 91 24.13 -5.45 1.63
N ALA A 92 23.70 -4.66 2.61
CA ALA A 92 23.27 -5.15 3.91
C ALA A 92 21.98 -5.98 3.82
N SER A 93 21.78 -6.83 4.84
CA SER A 93 20.58 -7.64 4.95
C SER A 93 20.29 -7.97 6.42
N ALA A 94 19.01 -8.14 6.76
CA ALA A 94 18.57 -8.53 8.10
C ALA A 94 17.65 -9.76 8.01
N GLU A 95 17.72 -10.64 9.02
CA GLU A 95 16.89 -11.85 9.06
C GLU A 95 15.61 -11.60 9.86
N LEU A 96 14.48 -11.48 9.14
CA LEU A 96 13.18 -11.23 9.74
C LEU A 96 12.46 -12.55 10.02
N HIS A 97 11.99 -12.73 11.26
CA HIS A 97 11.19 -13.87 11.68
C HIS A 97 9.69 -13.53 11.62
N TYR A 98 8.93 -14.31 10.84
CA TYR A 98 7.50 -14.13 10.64
C TYR A 98 6.67 -14.86 11.69
N ALA A 99 5.41 -14.44 11.87
CA ALA A 99 4.52 -14.98 12.89
C ALA A 99 4.26 -16.50 12.78
N ARG A 100 4.45 -17.10 11.60
CA ARG A 100 4.27 -18.55 11.36
C ARG A 100 5.55 -19.37 11.59
N GLY A 101 6.60 -18.77 12.16
CA GLY A 101 7.87 -19.44 12.48
C GLY A 101 8.86 -19.54 11.31
N THR A 102 8.50 -19.04 10.11
CA THR A 102 9.44 -18.92 8.99
C THR A 102 10.31 -17.68 9.13
N SER A 103 11.49 -17.66 8.48
CA SER A 103 12.33 -16.45 8.36
C SER A 103 12.70 -16.16 6.91
N ALA A 104 13.03 -14.91 6.62
CA ALA A 104 13.73 -14.53 5.40
C ALA A 104 14.79 -13.47 5.68
N ARG A 105 15.92 -13.58 4.99
CA ARG A 105 16.95 -12.56 4.97
C ARG A 105 16.59 -11.52 3.92
N GLU A 106 16.12 -10.36 4.35
CA GLU A 106 15.63 -9.30 3.48
C GLU A 106 16.72 -8.25 3.22
N ALA A 107 16.62 -7.53 2.11
CA ALA A 107 17.57 -6.47 1.76
C ALA A 107 17.39 -5.26 2.71
N VAL A 108 18.49 -4.65 3.14
CA VAL A 108 18.48 -3.42 3.94
C VAL A 108 19.13 -2.30 3.13
N VAL A 109 18.39 -1.20 2.93
CA VAL A 109 18.90 -0.01 2.26
C VAL A 109 19.56 0.88 3.31
N THR A 110 20.85 1.16 3.16
CA THR A 110 21.66 1.92 4.14
C THR A 110 22.07 3.30 3.60
N ASP A 111 22.19 3.44 2.29
CA ASP A 111 22.62 4.66 1.61
C ASP A 111 22.12 4.77 0.16
N ALA A 112 22.47 5.88 -0.51
CA ALA A 112 22.03 6.16 -1.87
C ALA A 112 22.49 5.11 -2.90
N ALA A 113 23.61 4.43 -2.68
CA ALA A 113 24.07 3.38 -3.59
C ALA A 113 23.22 2.10 -3.43
N SER A 114 22.86 1.73 -2.19
CA SER A 114 21.92 0.63 -1.96
C SER A 114 20.51 0.94 -2.46
N LEU A 115 20.10 2.22 -2.41
CA LEU A 115 18.86 2.70 -3.03
C LEU A 115 18.89 2.54 -4.56
N ALA A 116 19.94 3.03 -5.22
CA ALA A 116 20.10 2.85 -6.66
C ALA A 116 20.14 1.37 -7.07
N TRP A 117 20.77 0.52 -6.26
CA TRP A 117 20.81 -0.92 -6.50
C TRP A 117 19.43 -1.59 -6.43
N VAL A 118 18.59 -1.30 -5.41
CA VAL A 118 17.25 -1.89 -5.35
C VAL A 118 16.37 -1.44 -6.51
N VAL A 119 16.52 -0.20 -6.96
CA VAL A 119 15.82 0.33 -8.14
C VAL A 119 16.31 -0.36 -9.42
N ASN A 120 17.62 -0.59 -9.56
CA ASN A 120 18.21 -1.33 -10.67
C ASN A 120 17.66 -2.77 -10.78
N LEU A 121 17.38 -3.42 -9.65
CA LEU A 121 16.71 -4.73 -9.60
C LEU A 121 15.26 -4.70 -10.13
N GLY A 122 14.70 -3.51 -10.38
CA GLY A 122 13.36 -3.28 -10.90
C GLY A 122 12.35 -2.88 -9.83
N CYS A 123 12.78 -2.49 -8.62
CA CYS A 123 11.84 -1.96 -7.63
C CYS A 123 11.34 -0.58 -8.08
N VAL A 124 10.02 -0.46 -8.28
CA VAL A 124 9.38 0.83 -8.58
C VAL A 124 9.00 1.55 -7.30
N ASP A 125 8.36 0.84 -6.37
CA ASP A 125 8.05 1.32 -5.03
C ASP A 125 9.04 0.74 -3.99
N LEU A 126 9.21 1.44 -2.86
CA LEU A 126 10.01 0.98 -1.73
C LEU A 126 9.07 0.53 -0.60
N ASN A 127 9.27 -0.68 -0.09
CA ASN A 127 8.33 -1.31 0.86
C ASN A 127 9.05 -1.76 2.14
N PRO A 128 9.48 -0.82 3.00
CA PRO A 128 10.16 -1.13 4.26
C PRO A 128 9.19 -1.63 5.34
N HIS A 129 9.67 -2.53 6.20
CA HIS A 129 9.03 -2.80 7.49
C HIS A 129 9.16 -1.57 8.41
N PRO A 130 8.27 -1.38 9.40
CA PRO A 130 8.33 -0.25 10.34
C PRO A 130 9.39 -0.44 11.44
N VAL A 131 10.45 -1.22 11.18
CA VAL A 131 11.54 -1.54 12.11
C VAL A 131 12.89 -1.26 11.46
N ARG A 132 13.94 -1.22 12.28
CA ARG A 132 15.32 -1.08 11.83
C ARG A 132 16.07 -2.40 11.99
N ALA A 133 17.13 -2.60 11.21
CA ALA A 133 17.86 -3.86 11.12
C ALA A 133 18.53 -4.29 12.44
N ASP A 134 18.78 -3.34 13.34
CA ASP A 134 19.34 -3.57 14.67
C ASP A 134 18.30 -3.98 15.72
N ASP A 135 17.01 -3.73 15.47
CA ASP A 135 15.89 -4.15 16.33
C ASP A 135 14.64 -4.42 15.48
N LEU A 136 14.40 -5.70 15.21
CA LEU A 136 13.35 -6.17 14.31
C LEU A 136 12.01 -6.43 15.01
N ASP A 137 11.93 -6.26 16.32
CA ASP A 137 10.74 -6.58 17.11
C ASP A 137 10.04 -5.34 17.67
N HIS A 138 10.73 -4.20 17.73
CA HIS A 138 10.17 -2.93 18.19
C HIS A 138 10.10 -1.88 17.07
N PRO A 139 8.91 -1.66 16.49
CA PRO A 139 8.72 -0.62 15.48
C PRO A 139 9.01 0.79 15.99
N ASP A 140 9.40 1.67 15.08
CA ASP A 140 9.65 3.10 15.32
C ASP A 140 8.70 4.03 14.57
N GLU A 141 7.72 3.47 13.86
CA GLU A 141 6.72 4.24 13.10
C GLU A 141 5.32 3.66 13.32
N LEU A 142 4.42 4.49 13.88
CA LEU A 142 2.98 4.28 13.79
C LEU A 142 2.51 4.78 12.42
N ARG A 143 1.87 3.91 11.63
CA ARG A 143 1.44 4.22 10.26
C ARG A 143 -0.08 4.17 10.17
N ILE A 144 -0.73 5.31 9.94
CA ILE A 144 -2.18 5.37 9.70
C ILE A 144 -2.41 5.40 8.19
N ASP A 145 -3.17 4.43 7.69
CA ASP A 145 -3.53 4.29 6.28
C ASP A 145 -5.03 4.57 6.08
N LEU A 146 -5.32 5.53 5.22
CA LEU A 146 -6.68 5.96 4.88
C LEU A 146 -7.03 5.38 3.50
N ASP A 147 -7.80 4.29 3.51
CA ASP A 147 -8.26 3.59 2.31
C ASP A 147 -9.74 3.91 2.04
N PRO A 148 -10.04 4.79 1.06
CA PRO A 148 -11.43 5.09 0.71
C PRO A 148 -12.14 3.87 0.12
N VAL A 149 -13.39 3.62 0.57
CA VAL A 149 -14.26 2.70 -0.18
C VAL A 149 -14.58 3.31 -1.57
N PRO A 150 -14.95 2.48 -2.56
CA PRO A 150 -15.28 2.99 -3.89
C PRO A 150 -16.36 4.08 -3.84
N GLY A 151 -16.13 5.20 -4.55
CA GLY A 151 -17.08 6.31 -4.64
C GLY A 151 -16.80 7.48 -3.69
N VAL A 152 -15.93 7.32 -2.69
CA VAL A 152 -15.58 8.40 -1.76
C VAL A 152 -14.77 9.50 -2.46
N PRO A 153 -15.19 10.78 -2.36
CA PRO A 153 -14.46 11.90 -2.96
C PRO A 153 -13.14 12.17 -2.23
N TRP A 154 -12.13 12.66 -2.96
CA TRP A 154 -10.81 12.97 -2.40
C TRP A 154 -10.86 13.95 -1.21
N SER A 155 -11.75 14.95 -1.25
CA SER A 155 -11.92 15.92 -0.16
C SER A 155 -12.29 15.24 1.17
N GLN A 156 -13.15 14.21 1.14
CA GLN A 156 -13.52 13.46 2.34
C GLN A 156 -12.33 12.71 2.94
N ILE A 157 -11.39 12.23 2.11
CA ILE A 157 -10.15 11.59 2.60
C ILE A 157 -9.29 12.61 3.35
N LEU A 158 -9.22 13.84 2.83
CA LEU A 158 -8.49 14.94 3.48
C LEU A 158 -9.18 15.38 4.79
N ASP A 159 -10.50 15.44 4.82
CA ASP A 159 -11.26 15.73 6.05
C ASP A 159 -10.93 14.69 7.14
N VAL A 160 -10.95 13.40 6.79
CA VAL A 160 -10.55 12.32 7.71
C VAL A 160 -9.07 12.42 8.11
N ALA A 161 -8.19 12.85 7.19
CA ALA A 161 -6.78 13.08 7.51
C ALA A 161 -6.58 14.15 8.60
N PHE A 162 -7.37 15.23 8.58
CA PHE A 162 -7.36 16.24 9.65
C PHE A 162 -7.94 15.72 10.97
N VAL A 163 -8.94 14.83 10.94
CA VAL A 163 -9.43 14.17 12.16
C VAL A 163 -8.33 13.29 12.75
N VAL A 164 -7.63 12.49 11.94
CA VAL A 164 -6.49 11.68 12.37
C VAL A 164 -5.40 12.54 12.99
N ARG A 165 -5.08 13.67 12.36
CA ARG A 165 -4.11 14.64 12.90
C ARG A 165 -4.49 15.06 14.32
N GLY A 166 -5.73 15.50 14.51
CA GLY A 166 -6.21 15.93 15.82
C GLY A 166 -6.16 14.82 16.86
N VAL A 167 -6.52 13.59 16.49
CA VAL A 167 -6.40 12.42 17.39
C VAL A 167 -4.94 12.18 17.79
N LEU A 168 -4.01 12.19 16.84
CA LEU A 168 -2.58 11.99 17.15
C LEU A 168 -2.04 13.11 18.05
N GLU A 169 -2.36 14.37 17.75
CA GLU A 169 -1.92 15.54 18.51
C GLU A 169 -2.48 15.54 19.95
N ASP A 170 -3.76 15.19 20.13
CA ASP A 170 -4.40 15.04 21.44
C ASP A 170 -3.72 13.97 22.31
N HIS A 171 -3.07 12.99 21.68
CA HIS A 171 -2.34 11.90 22.33
C HIS A 171 -0.81 12.08 22.33
N GLY A 172 -0.33 13.30 22.07
CA GLY A 172 1.09 13.65 22.18
C GLY A 172 1.97 13.12 21.05
N LEU A 173 1.39 12.76 19.90
CA LEU A 173 2.09 12.30 18.71
C LEU A 173 2.08 13.38 17.63
N THR A 174 3.24 13.60 17.00
CA THR A 174 3.33 14.50 15.84
C THR A 174 2.97 13.74 14.57
N ALA A 175 1.99 14.24 13.83
CA ALA A 175 1.49 13.62 12.62
C ALA A 175 2.24 14.12 11.36
N TRP A 176 2.67 13.21 10.48
CA TRP A 176 3.43 13.50 9.27
C TRP A 176 2.67 13.00 8.03
N PRO A 177 2.09 13.89 7.20
CA PRO A 177 1.17 13.50 6.13
C PRO A 177 1.91 13.20 4.83
N LYS A 178 1.40 12.24 4.06
CA LYS A 178 1.79 12.01 2.67
C LYS A 178 0.64 11.46 1.83
N THR A 179 0.62 11.82 0.55
CA THR A 179 -0.22 11.06 -0.39
C THR A 179 0.27 9.61 -0.48
N SER A 180 -0.61 8.66 -0.76
CA SER A 180 -0.18 7.29 -1.04
C SER A 180 0.48 7.15 -2.41
N GLY A 181 0.22 8.07 -3.34
CA GLY A 181 0.52 7.91 -4.77
C GLY A 181 -0.40 6.91 -5.48
N SER A 182 -1.48 6.49 -4.82
CA SER A 182 -2.56 5.67 -5.39
C SER A 182 -3.90 6.33 -5.05
N ARG A 183 -4.81 5.64 -4.34
CA ARG A 183 -6.14 6.17 -4.00
C ARG A 183 -6.25 6.73 -2.59
N GLY A 184 -5.40 6.29 -1.67
CA GLY A 184 -5.46 6.62 -0.25
C GLY A 184 -4.50 7.72 0.19
N PHE A 185 -4.46 7.94 1.50
CA PHE A 185 -3.59 8.92 2.16
C PHE A 185 -2.92 8.26 3.38
N HIS A 186 -1.68 8.61 3.68
CA HIS A 186 -0.97 8.06 4.83
C HIS A 186 -0.55 9.15 5.79
N ILE A 187 -0.60 8.85 7.08
CA ILE A 187 -0.12 9.72 8.15
C ILE A 187 0.78 8.90 9.05
N TYR A 188 2.03 9.33 9.21
CA TYR A 188 2.99 8.65 10.07
C TYR A 188 3.13 9.40 11.39
N ALA A 189 3.46 8.68 12.45
CA ALA A 189 3.94 9.25 13.70
C ALA A 189 5.16 8.45 14.17
N PRO A 190 6.35 9.06 14.29
CA PRO A 190 7.53 8.41 14.82
C PRO A 190 7.35 8.10 16.31
N VAL A 191 7.74 6.92 16.75
CA VAL A 191 7.55 6.42 18.12
C VAL A 191 8.82 5.78 18.67
N ALA A 192 9.01 5.85 19.98
CA ALA A 192 10.14 5.18 20.63
C ALA A 192 10.13 3.65 20.39
N ARG A 193 11.31 3.08 20.12
CA ARG A 193 11.50 1.64 19.86
C ARG A 193 11.45 0.80 21.14
N ARG A 194 10.28 0.69 21.76
CA ARG A 194 10.08 -0.12 22.96
C ARG A 194 8.78 -0.93 22.98
N TRP A 195 7.88 -0.68 22.03
CA TRP A 195 6.62 -1.41 21.92
C TRP A 195 6.72 -2.51 20.88
N THR A 196 6.04 -3.61 21.16
CA THR A 196 5.91 -4.73 20.22
C THR A 196 4.96 -4.37 19.06
N TYR A 197 5.01 -5.12 17.96
CA TYR A 197 4.00 -5.04 16.89
C TYR A 197 2.55 -5.16 17.38
N ARG A 198 2.31 -5.92 18.47
CA ARG A 198 0.96 -6.08 19.03
C ARG A 198 0.46 -4.78 19.63
N GLU A 199 1.31 -4.10 20.39
CA GLU A 199 1.00 -2.82 21.02
C GLU A 199 0.89 -1.70 19.98
N LEU A 200 1.81 -1.65 18.99
CA LEU A 200 1.72 -0.71 17.88
C LEU A 200 0.39 -0.85 17.12
N ARG A 201 0.01 -2.08 16.78
CA ARG A 201 -1.27 -2.35 16.09
C ARG A 201 -2.47 -1.98 16.97
N LEU A 202 -2.41 -2.23 18.28
CA LEU A 202 -3.48 -1.82 19.20
C LEU A 202 -3.61 -0.29 19.27
N ALA A 203 -2.50 0.44 19.30
CA ALA A 203 -2.51 1.89 19.24
C ALA A 203 -3.11 2.40 17.91
N ALA A 204 -2.74 1.80 16.78
CA ALA A 204 -3.34 2.12 15.48
C ALA A 204 -4.85 1.84 15.42
N GLU A 205 -5.29 0.71 15.98
CA GLU A 205 -6.71 0.34 16.09
C GLU A 205 -7.46 1.32 16.98
N THR A 206 -6.81 1.83 18.03
CA THR A 206 -7.37 2.85 18.93
C THR A 206 -7.54 4.19 18.21
N VAL A 207 -6.54 4.63 17.44
CA VAL A 207 -6.67 5.80 16.56
C VAL A 207 -7.84 5.62 15.59
N ALA A 208 -7.95 4.46 14.94
CA ALA A 208 -9.03 4.17 14.00
C ALA A 208 -10.43 4.27 14.65
N ARG A 209 -10.60 3.70 15.85
CA ARG A 209 -11.85 3.77 16.62
C ARG A 209 -12.19 5.19 17.06
N GLU A 210 -11.19 5.95 17.49
CA GLU A 210 -11.40 7.33 17.92
C GLU A 210 -11.71 8.26 16.73
N VAL A 211 -11.10 8.03 15.57
CA VAL A 211 -11.44 8.72 14.32
C VAL A 211 -12.88 8.41 13.90
N GLU A 212 -13.30 7.14 13.92
CA GLU A 212 -14.70 6.74 13.65
C GLU A 212 -15.66 7.38 14.66
N ARG A 213 -15.28 7.48 15.94
CA ARG A 213 -16.11 8.16 16.96
C ARG A 213 -16.28 9.65 16.68
N ARG A 214 -15.23 10.34 16.23
CA ARG A 214 -15.25 11.78 15.94
C ARG A 214 -15.91 12.12 14.60
N ALA A 215 -15.84 11.22 13.63
CA ALA A 215 -16.37 11.41 12.28
C ALA A 215 -17.08 10.15 11.75
N PRO A 216 -18.17 9.70 12.41
CA PRO A 216 -18.81 8.41 12.12
C PRO A 216 -19.39 8.31 10.72
N GLU A 217 -19.77 9.42 10.10
CA GLU A 217 -20.29 9.45 8.71
C GLU A 217 -19.16 9.42 7.67
N LEU A 218 -17.93 9.80 8.06
CA LEU A 218 -16.82 9.97 7.12
C LEU A 218 -15.83 8.82 7.15
N ALA A 219 -15.67 8.15 8.30
CA ALA A 219 -14.64 7.16 8.53
C ALA A 219 -15.18 5.92 9.25
N THR A 220 -14.49 4.79 9.06
CA THR A 220 -14.85 3.52 9.67
C THR A 220 -13.61 2.72 10.10
N SER A 221 -13.71 2.01 11.23
CA SER A 221 -12.73 1.01 11.68
C SER A 221 -13.24 -0.43 11.51
N ARG A 222 -14.36 -0.62 10.79
CA ARG A 222 -15.01 -1.94 10.65
C ARG A 222 -14.14 -2.93 9.90
N TRP A 223 -13.99 -4.12 10.50
CA TRP A 223 -13.15 -5.18 9.96
C TRP A 223 -13.63 -5.68 8.59
N TRP A 224 -14.94 -5.88 8.46
CA TRP A 224 -15.55 -6.51 7.28
C TRP A 224 -15.80 -5.50 6.18
N LYS A 225 -15.32 -5.78 4.96
CA LYS A 225 -15.49 -4.86 3.82
C LYS A 225 -16.95 -4.51 3.57
N GLU A 226 -17.87 -5.47 3.70
CA GLU A 226 -19.31 -5.24 3.53
C GLU A 226 -19.93 -4.30 4.59
N GLU A 227 -19.25 -4.05 5.71
CA GLU A 227 -19.70 -3.13 6.78
C GLU A 227 -19.00 -1.76 6.70
N ARG A 228 -18.11 -1.55 5.72
CA ARG A 228 -17.36 -0.30 5.58
C ARG A 228 -18.13 0.71 4.74
N HIS A 229 -18.08 1.95 5.18
CA HIS A 229 -18.50 3.14 4.46
C HIS A 229 -17.42 4.22 4.58
N GLY A 230 -17.45 5.22 3.70
CA GLY A 230 -16.49 6.32 3.77
C GLY A 230 -15.03 5.87 3.72
N VAL A 231 -14.20 6.43 4.59
CA VAL A 231 -12.76 6.15 4.63
C VAL A 231 -12.46 5.08 5.68
N PHE A 232 -11.94 3.94 5.24
CA PHE A 232 -11.46 2.91 6.16
C PHE A 232 -10.09 3.31 6.71
N VAL A 233 -9.99 3.38 8.05
CA VAL A 233 -8.71 3.61 8.73
C VAL A 233 -8.04 2.26 8.99
N ASP A 234 -7.15 1.84 8.08
CA ASP A 234 -6.54 0.50 8.09
C ASP A 234 -5.43 0.36 9.12
N PHE A 235 -5.82 0.03 10.35
CA PHE A 235 -4.89 -0.27 11.44
C PHE A 235 -4.04 -1.53 11.22
N ASN A 236 -4.40 -2.44 10.29
CA ASN A 236 -3.65 -3.67 10.09
C ASN A 236 -2.32 -3.47 9.38
N GLN A 237 -2.07 -2.30 8.79
CA GLN A 237 -0.76 -1.95 8.21
C GLN A 237 0.37 -1.95 9.26
N ASN A 238 0.02 -1.88 10.55
CA ASN A 238 0.95 -1.94 11.68
C ASN A 238 1.20 -3.37 12.20
N ALA A 239 0.59 -4.39 11.58
CA ALA A 239 0.86 -5.78 11.92
C ALA A 239 2.24 -6.22 11.40
N LYS A 240 2.85 -7.21 12.06
CA LYS A 240 4.11 -7.82 11.58
C LYS A 240 3.93 -8.37 10.16
N ASP A 241 4.96 -8.25 9.32
CA ASP A 241 4.96 -8.64 7.90
C ASP A 241 4.07 -7.78 6.99
N ARG A 242 3.67 -6.58 7.43
CA ARG A 242 3.02 -5.57 6.59
C ARG A 242 4.01 -4.46 6.26
N THR A 243 4.05 -4.11 4.98
CA THR A 243 4.89 -3.05 4.45
C THR A 243 3.99 -2.02 3.79
N VAL A 244 4.36 -0.75 3.94
CA VAL A 244 3.66 0.39 3.36
C VAL A 244 4.64 1.07 2.42
N ALA A 245 4.16 1.54 1.26
CA ALA A 245 5.00 2.29 0.33
C ALA A 245 5.62 3.50 1.06
N SER A 246 6.95 3.59 1.02
CA SER A 246 7.71 4.64 1.71
C SER A 246 7.43 6.02 1.11
N ALA A 247 7.73 7.07 1.88
CA ALA A 247 7.91 8.42 1.35
C ALA A 247 8.80 8.42 0.10
N TYR A 248 8.45 9.26 -0.87
CA TYR A 248 9.10 9.39 -2.19
C TYR A 248 9.03 8.15 -3.09
N SER A 249 8.34 7.08 -2.69
CA SER A 249 8.17 5.91 -3.55
C SER A 249 7.33 6.23 -4.77
N VAL A 250 7.91 6.04 -5.96
CA VAL A 250 7.15 5.99 -7.21
C VAL A 250 6.21 4.78 -7.15
N ARG A 251 4.98 4.95 -7.61
CA ARG A 251 3.95 3.91 -7.63
C ARG A 251 3.77 3.42 -9.06
N ALA A 252 3.46 2.13 -9.21
CA ALA A 252 3.16 1.50 -10.49
C ALA A 252 1.78 1.91 -11.02
N THR A 253 1.65 3.19 -11.31
CA THR A 253 0.52 3.88 -11.92
C THR A 253 0.96 4.39 -13.28
N PRO A 254 0.07 4.52 -14.29
CA PRO A 254 0.46 4.93 -15.64
C PRO A 254 1.24 6.25 -15.71
N ASP A 255 0.90 7.19 -14.82
CA ASP A 255 1.49 8.52 -14.69
C ASP A 255 2.68 8.58 -13.71
N ALA A 256 3.16 7.43 -13.23
CA ALA A 256 4.29 7.34 -12.29
C ALA A 256 4.14 8.25 -11.06
N ARG A 257 2.94 8.26 -10.47
CA ARG A 257 2.67 8.99 -9.23
C ARG A 257 3.59 8.58 -8.09
N VAL A 258 3.79 9.49 -7.14
CA VAL A 258 4.69 9.32 -6.00
C VAL A 258 3.91 9.38 -4.69
N SER A 259 4.25 8.51 -3.73
CA SER A 259 3.83 8.68 -2.34
C SER A 259 4.58 9.88 -1.74
N THR A 260 3.94 11.04 -1.73
CA THR A 260 4.65 12.32 -1.59
C THR A 260 4.44 12.90 -0.21
N PRO A 261 5.52 13.08 0.60
CA PRO A 261 5.49 13.84 1.84
C PRO A 261 4.95 15.25 1.63
N LEU A 262 4.11 15.69 2.57
CA LEU A 262 3.48 16.99 2.54
C LEU A 262 3.72 17.75 3.86
N ARG A 263 3.65 19.07 3.78
CA ARG A 263 3.37 19.93 4.93
C ARG A 263 1.87 19.93 5.20
N TRP A 264 1.44 20.22 6.43
CA TRP A 264 0.01 20.21 6.76
C TRP A 264 -0.79 21.33 6.10
N ASP A 265 -0.17 22.49 5.85
CA ASP A 265 -0.82 23.66 5.23
C ASP A 265 -1.22 23.44 3.76
N GLU A 266 -0.59 22.51 3.07
CA GLU A 266 -0.95 22.14 1.69
C GLU A 266 -1.91 20.95 1.57
N VAL A 267 -2.20 20.22 2.67
CA VAL A 267 -3.02 18.99 2.61
C VAL A 267 -4.40 19.26 2.02
N ALA A 268 -5.07 20.33 2.44
CA ALA A 268 -6.42 20.66 1.97
C ALA A 268 -6.51 20.91 0.44
N GLY A 269 -5.43 21.41 -0.16
CA GLY A 269 -5.36 21.73 -1.59
C GLY A 269 -4.73 20.63 -2.44
N CYS A 270 -4.16 19.58 -1.83
CA CYS A 270 -3.33 18.64 -2.57
C CYS A 270 -4.16 17.75 -3.51
N ARG A 271 -3.53 17.35 -4.61
CA ARG A 271 -4.10 16.44 -5.61
C ARG A 271 -3.06 15.36 -5.92
N PRO A 272 -3.36 14.07 -5.71
CA PRO A 272 -2.36 13.00 -5.84
C PRO A 272 -1.79 12.90 -7.26
N GLU A 273 -2.59 13.19 -8.29
CA GLU A 273 -2.19 13.24 -9.70
C GLU A 273 -1.18 14.36 -10.01
N SER A 274 -1.09 15.40 -9.18
CA SER A 274 -0.10 16.47 -9.33
C SER A 274 1.30 16.05 -8.85
N PHE A 275 1.43 14.88 -8.22
CA PHE A 275 2.69 14.37 -7.70
C PHE A 275 3.16 13.15 -8.48
N THR A 276 3.78 13.41 -9.62
CA THR A 276 4.47 12.43 -10.49
C THR A 276 5.98 12.45 -10.24
N LEU A 277 6.68 11.42 -10.74
CA LEU A 277 8.14 11.33 -10.73
C LEU A 277 8.82 12.65 -11.15
N HIS A 278 8.33 13.31 -12.21
CA HIS A 278 8.92 14.55 -12.70
C HIS A 278 8.63 15.74 -11.77
N THR A 279 7.37 15.95 -11.42
CA THR A 279 6.95 17.09 -10.59
C THR A 279 7.50 17.03 -9.16
N VAL A 280 7.64 15.82 -8.58
CA VAL A 280 8.17 15.66 -7.22
C VAL A 280 9.67 15.89 -7.19
N ARG A 281 10.40 15.53 -8.26
CA ARG A 281 11.82 15.84 -8.40
C ARG A 281 12.07 17.36 -8.37
N GLU A 282 11.30 18.11 -9.17
CA GLU A 282 11.38 19.58 -9.21
C GLU A 282 11.02 20.17 -7.85
N ARG A 283 9.89 19.74 -7.29
CA ARG A 283 9.43 20.17 -5.97
C ARG A 283 10.48 19.92 -4.87
N PHE A 284 11.12 18.76 -4.85
CA PHE A 284 12.15 18.45 -3.85
C PHE A 284 13.35 19.40 -3.96
N ALA A 285 13.76 19.75 -5.18
CA ALA A 285 14.82 20.74 -5.39
C ALA A 285 14.42 22.14 -4.91
N ASP A 286 13.14 22.51 -5.05
CA ASP A 286 12.64 23.84 -4.70
C ASP A 286 12.40 24.04 -3.19
N ILE A 287 11.82 23.04 -2.52
CA ILE A 287 11.31 23.19 -1.14
C ILE A 287 11.93 22.23 -0.13
N ASP A 288 12.82 21.33 -0.59
CA ASP A 288 13.46 20.30 0.21
C ASP A 288 12.45 19.29 0.81
N ASP A 289 12.88 18.44 1.74
CA ASP A 289 12.06 17.40 2.39
C ASP A 289 11.07 17.98 3.41
N PRO A 290 9.73 17.90 3.18
CA PRO A 290 8.73 18.29 4.17
C PRO A 290 8.80 17.49 5.48
N TRP A 291 9.41 16.31 5.46
CA TRP A 291 9.58 15.42 6.61
C TRP A 291 10.97 15.50 7.25
N ARG A 292 11.79 16.50 6.92
CA ARG A 292 13.16 16.67 7.44
C ARG A 292 13.28 16.52 8.97
N GLY A 293 12.30 17.02 9.72
CA GLY A 293 12.26 16.99 11.20
C GLY A 293 11.53 15.80 11.82
N MET A 294 11.15 14.78 11.04
CA MET A 294 10.36 13.64 11.54
C MET A 294 11.08 12.90 12.68
N ASP A 295 12.36 12.58 12.50
CA ASP A 295 13.11 11.80 13.50
C ASP A 295 13.25 12.54 14.86
N ASP A 296 13.18 13.88 14.86
CA ASP A 296 13.25 14.72 16.06
C ASP A 296 11.92 14.75 16.85
N ALA A 297 10.82 14.28 16.26
CA ALA A 297 9.46 14.34 16.81
C ALA A 297 9.00 13.01 17.42
N THR A 298 9.94 12.17 17.87
CA THR A 298 9.66 10.84 18.43
C THR A 298 8.74 10.93 19.65
N GLY A 299 7.56 10.33 19.55
CA GLY A 299 6.55 10.33 20.60
C GLY A 299 6.41 9.00 21.33
N THR A 300 5.37 8.91 22.16
CA THR A 300 5.05 7.71 22.97
C THR A 300 3.64 7.18 22.69
N LEU A 301 3.46 5.86 22.76
CA LEU A 301 2.15 5.21 22.59
C LEU A 301 1.33 5.12 23.88
N ASP A 302 1.89 5.55 25.02
CA ASP A 302 1.29 5.32 26.35
C ASP A 302 -0.17 5.79 26.42
N GLN A 303 -0.48 7.02 26.00
CA GLN A 303 -1.84 7.57 26.05
C GLN A 303 -2.82 6.85 25.12
N LEU A 304 -2.37 6.38 23.96
CA LEU A 304 -3.20 5.57 23.06
C LEU A 304 -3.47 4.18 23.65
N LEU A 305 -2.50 3.60 24.35
CA LEU A 305 -2.67 2.29 25.01
C LEU A 305 -3.56 2.41 26.27
N GLU A 306 -3.50 3.53 26.98
CA GLU A 306 -4.45 3.86 28.06
C GLU A 306 -5.87 3.99 27.52
N LEU A 307 -6.08 4.77 26.44
CA LEU A 307 -7.37 4.87 25.77
C LEU A 307 -7.86 3.50 25.26
N ALA A 308 -6.96 2.66 24.75
CA ALA A 308 -7.32 1.30 24.33
C ALA A 308 -7.87 0.46 25.50
N ALA A 309 -7.32 0.63 26.70
CA ALA A 309 -7.79 -0.05 27.90
C ALA A 309 -9.17 0.45 28.33
N GLU A 310 -9.42 1.76 28.26
CA GLU A 310 -10.71 2.39 28.56
C GLU A 310 -11.82 1.97 27.58
N LEU A 311 -11.50 1.97 26.28
CA LEU A 311 -12.42 1.56 25.22
C LEU A 311 -12.72 0.06 25.23
N GLY A 312 -11.96 -0.73 25.97
CA GLY A 312 -12.05 -2.18 26.01
C GLY A 312 -11.69 -2.85 24.67
N PRO A 313 -11.78 -4.19 24.60
CA PRO A 313 -11.49 -4.92 23.37
C PRO A 313 -12.46 -4.52 22.27
N ALA A 314 -11.96 -4.33 21.04
CA ALA A 314 -12.83 -4.17 19.89
C ALA A 314 -13.77 -5.39 19.77
N GLU A 315 -14.97 -5.15 19.21
CA GLU A 315 -15.89 -6.23 18.89
C GLU A 315 -15.17 -7.27 18.03
N LYS A 316 -14.90 -8.44 18.62
CA LYS A 316 -14.34 -9.55 17.87
C LYS A 316 -15.32 -9.89 16.76
N ALA A 317 -14.82 -10.05 15.55
CA ALA A 317 -15.54 -10.73 14.48
C ALA A 317 -16.23 -11.97 15.07
N PRO A 318 -17.57 -12.09 14.98
CA PRO A 318 -18.29 -13.14 15.68
C PRO A 318 -17.76 -14.51 15.25
N LYS A 319 -17.33 -15.33 16.23
CA LYS A 319 -17.08 -16.77 16.03
C LYS A 319 -18.43 -17.51 15.96
N GLY A 320 -19.33 -17.06 15.10
CA GLY A 320 -20.63 -17.69 14.86
C GLY A 320 -20.51 -18.68 13.72
N ALA A 321 -20.09 -19.90 14.04
CA ALA A 321 -20.15 -21.02 13.11
C ALA A 321 -21.62 -21.39 12.86
N SER A 322 -22.07 -21.31 11.60
CA SER A 322 -23.09 -22.25 11.10
C SER A 322 -22.63 -23.69 11.36
N ARG A 323 -23.52 -24.69 11.28
CA ARG A 323 -23.17 -26.12 11.34
C ARG A 323 -22.00 -26.52 10.42
N ASP A 324 -21.71 -25.71 9.40
CA ASP A 324 -20.61 -25.87 8.43
C ASP A 324 -19.40 -24.94 8.66
N GLY A 325 -19.31 -24.25 9.81
CA GLY A 325 -18.19 -23.35 10.14
C GLY A 325 -18.16 -22.00 9.40
N ARG A 326 -19.14 -21.72 8.53
CA ARG A 326 -19.26 -20.45 7.79
C ARG A 326 -20.04 -19.39 8.60
N ARG A 327 -19.52 -18.16 8.64
CA ARG A 327 -20.20 -16.97 9.22
C ARG A 327 -21.46 -16.64 8.43
N ARG A 328 -22.53 -16.28 9.13
CA ARG A 328 -23.71 -15.63 8.51
C ARG A 328 -23.42 -14.13 8.34
N PRO A 329 -23.47 -13.57 7.12
CA PRO A 329 -23.31 -12.13 6.91
C PRO A 329 -24.31 -11.33 7.75
N THR A 330 -23.85 -10.22 8.32
CA THR A 330 -24.67 -9.21 9.02
C THR A 330 -25.43 -8.32 8.03
N MET A 331 -24.88 -8.17 6.82
CA MET A 331 -25.43 -7.40 5.71
C MET A 331 -26.19 -8.32 4.74
N PRO A 332 -27.17 -7.81 3.97
CA PRO A 332 -27.92 -8.58 2.97
C PRO A 332 -27.04 -8.83 1.73
N LEU A 333 -26.12 -9.78 1.85
CA LEU A 333 -25.07 -10.05 0.87
C LEU A 333 -25.37 -11.28 0.01
N ILE A 334 -25.21 -11.14 -1.31
CA ILE A 334 -25.24 -12.26 -2.27
C ILE A 334 -23.88 -12.41 -2.96
N GLU A 335 -23.51 -13.63 -3.33
CA GLU A 335 -22.33 -13.93 -4.15
C GLU A 335 -22.80 -14.24 -5.58
N ILE A 336 -22.24 -13.55 -6.58
CA ILE A 336 -22.71 -13.69 -7.96
C ILE A 336 -21.71 -14.39 -8.87
N ALA A 337 -20.41 -14.40 -8.52
CA ALA A 337 -19.39 -15.05 -9.33
C ALA A 337 -18.10 -15.37 -8.56
N ARG A 338 -17.40 -16.39 -9.04
CA ARG A 338 -15.99 -16.69 -8.81
C ARG A 338 -15.29 -16.84 -10.15
N THR A 339 -14.19 -16.13 -10.35
CA THR A 339 -13.49 -16.11 -11.64
C THR A 339 -11.98 -16.21 -11.45
N LYS A 340 -11.27 -16.60 -12.50
CA LYS A 340 -9.81 -16.69 -12.47
C LYS A 340 -9.17 -15.31 -12.59
N THR A 341 -9.77 -14.44 -13.41
CA THR A 341 -9.23 -13.11 -13.69
C THR A 341 -10.19 -11.99 -13.30
N LYS A 342 -9.64 -10.79 -13.05
CA LYS A 342 -10.44 -9.60 -12.73
C LYS A 342 -11.36 -9.17 -13.89
N PRO A 343 -10.91 -9.20 -15.17
CA PRO A 343 -11.80 -8.91 -16.30
C PRO A 343 -13.01 -9.85 -16.38
N GLU A 344 -12.83 -11.16 -16.12
CA GLU A 344 -13.95 -12.09 -16.03
C GLU A 344 -14.90 -11.73 -14.88
N ALA A 345 -14.38 -11.30 -13.73
CA ALA A 345 -15.19 -10.85 -12.60
C ALA A 345 -16.05 -9.64 -12.98
N GLN A 346 -15.49 -8.70 -13.74
CA GLN A 346 -16.19 -7.52 -14.24
C GLN A 346 -17.28 -7.92 -15.23
N ALA A 347 -16.98 -8.81 -16.18
CA ALA A 347 -17.97 -9.31 -17.13
C ALA A 347 -19.15 -10.01 -16.43
N ALA A 348 -18.88 -10.81 -15.40
CA ALA A 348 -19.94 -11.44 -14.62
C ALA A 348 -20.81 -10.42 -13.84
N LEU A 349 -20.20 -9.34 -13.34
CA LEU A 349 -20.94 -8.23 -12.74
C LEU A 349 -21.85 -7.53 -13.76
N ASP A 350 -21.37 -7.33 -14.99
CA ASP A 350 -22.16 -6.68 -16.04
C ASP A 350 -23.36 -7.55 -16.44
N VAL A 351 -23.19 -8.88 -16.56
CA VAL A 351 -24.30 -9.83 -16.78
C VAL A 351 -25.34 -9.76 -15.64
N TRP A 352 -24.90 -9.66 -14.39
CA TRP A 352 -25.81 -9.52 -13.25
C TRP A 352 -26.60 -8.20 -13.31
N ARG A 353 -25.94 -7.09 -13.68
CA ARG A 353 -26.59 -5.78 -13.81
C ARG A 353 -27.65 -5.77 -14.90
N ASP A 354 -27.39 -6.42 -16.02
CA ASP A 354 -28.35 -6.56 -17.12
C ASP A 354 -29.56 -7.42 -16.71
N THR A 355 -29.35 -8.38 -15.82
CA THR A 355 -30.40 -9.26 -15.28
C THR A 355 -31.28 -8.53 -14.26
N TYR A 356 -30.70 -7.68 -13.40
CA TYR A 356 -31.41 -6.93 -12.36
C TYR A 356 -31.24 -5.40 -12.51
N PRO A 357 -31.69 -4.79 -13.61
CA PRO A 357 -31.39 -3.39 -13.90
C PRO A 357 -31.97 -2.43 -12.85
N ARG A 358 -33.13 -2.75 -12.27
CA ARG A 358 -33.74 -1.95 -11.20
C ARG A 358 -32.92 -2.00 -9.91
N VAL A 359 -32.47 -3.20 -9.52
CA VAL A 359 -31.66 -3.40 -8.31
C VAL A 359 -30.30 -2.75 -8.49
N ALA A 360 -29.66 -2.96 -9.65
CA ALA A 360 -28.38 -2.36 -10.01
C ALA A 360 -28.41 -0.83 -9.96
N GLY A 361 -29.53 -0.20 -10.36
CA GLY A 361 -29.72 1.26 -10.29
C GLY A 361 -29.84 1.83 -8.87
N LEU A 362 -30.04 0.98 -7.86
CA LEU A 362 -30.07 1.36 -6.45
C LEU A 362 -28.73 1.14 -5.73
N LEU A 363 -27.77 0.46 -6.37
CA LEU A 363 -26.48 0.17 -5.75
C LEU A 363 -25.56 1.37 -5.83
N GLU A 364 -24.87 1.62 -4.73
CA GLU A 364 -23.73 2.52 -4.68
C GLU A 364 -22.44 1.77 -5.08
N PRO A 365 -21.37 2.47 -5.50
CA PRO A 365 -20.11 1.81 -5.86
C PRO A 365 -19.53 0.93 -4.74
N GLN A 366 -19.75 1.31 -3.48
CA GLN A 366 -19.31 0.55 -2.29
C GLN A 366 -20.07 -0.76 -2.06
N ASP A 367 -21.26 -0.92 -2.64
CA ASP A 367 -22.04 -2.16 -2.53
C ASP A 367 -21.48 -3.30 -3.38
N ILE A 368 -20.57 -2.97 -4.31
CA ILE A 368 -20.02 -3.90 -5.29
C ILE A 368 -18.65 -4.36 -4.81
N LEU A 369 -18.57 -5.62 -4.39
CA LEU A 369 -17.37 -6.20 -3.81
C LEU A 369 -16.72 -7.18 -4.79
N ILE A 370 -15.71 -6.71 -5.55
CA ILE A 370 -14.83 -7.56 -6.36
C ILE A 370 -13.55 -7.82 -5.58
N ASP A 371 -13.48 -8.97 -4.91
CA ASP A 371 -12.39 -9.34 -4.02
C ASP A 371 -11.36 -10.23 -4.72
N GLY A 372 -10.09 -9.79 -4.73
CA GLY A 372 -8.96 -10.67 -5.05
C GLY A 372 -8.63 -11.59 -3.88
N MET A 373 -8.76 -12.89 -4.10
CA MET A 373 -8.57 -13.96 -3.13
C MET A 373 -7.30 -14.75 -3.46
N ARG A 374 -6.52 -15.10 -2.44
CA ARG A 374 -5.31 -15.92 -2.62
C ARG A 374 -5.70 -17.39 -2.74
N GLY A 375 -5.44 -18.00 -3.89
CA GLY A 375 -5.47 -19.45 -4.11
C GLY A 375 -4.11 -20.11 -3.78
N PRO A 376 -3.97 -21.42 -4.05
CA PRO A 376 -2.74 -22.16 -3.76
C PRO A 376 -1.53 -21.69 -4.58
N SER A 377 -1.74 -21.32 -5.85
CA SER A 377 -0.67 -20.89 -6.77
C SER A 377 -0.96 -19.59 -7.51
N SER A 378 -2.19 -19.07 -7.45
CA SER A 378 -2.61 -17.86 -8.16
C SER A 378 -3.68 -17.07 -7.39
N VAL A 379 -3.90 -15.82 -7.78
CA VAL A 379 -5.05 -15.02 -7.30
C VAL A 379 -6.28 -15.40 -8.11
N TRP A 380 -7.43 -15.48 -7.46
CA TRP A 380 -8.74 -15.60 -8.09
C TRP A 380 -9.66 -14.51 -7.57
N TYR A 381 -10.81 -14.28 -8.20
CA TYR A 381 -11.70 -13.16 -7.87
C TYR A 381 -13.07 -13.65 -7.47
N ARG A 382 -13.64 -13.04 -6.44
CA ARG A 382 -15.02 -13.27 -5.99
C ARG A 382 -15.82 -11.98 -6.11
N VAL A 383 -17.02 -12.08 -6.66
CA VAL A 383 -17.94 -10.94 -6.78
C VAL A 383 -19.11 -11.14 -5.84
N ARG A 384 -19.32 -10.17 -4.96
CA ARG A 384 -20.44 -10.12 -4.02
C ARG A 384 -21.15 -8.77 -4.13
N ILE A 385 -22.47 -8.77 -3.93
CA ILE A 385 -23.31 -7.58 -3.96
C ILE A 385 -23.93 -7.38 -2.57
N ASN A 386 -23.70 -6.22 -1.98
CA ASN A 386 -24.34 -5.78 -0.75
C ASN A 386 -25.66 -5.09 -1.08
N LEU A 387 -26.78 -5.69 -0.70
CA LEU A 387 -28.11 -5.19 -1.03
C LEU A 387 -28.64 -4.21 0.05
N VAL A 388 -27.74 -3.53 0.77
CA VAL A 388 -28.12 -2.66 1.89
C VAL A 388 -29.00 -1.51 1.45
N HIS A 389 -28.70 -0.91 0.28
CA HIS A 389 -29.49 0.16 -0.33
C HIS A 389 -30.73 -0.33 -1.09
N VAL A 390 -30.94 -1.66 -1.18
CA VAL A 390 -32.09 -2.25 -1.86
C VAL A 390 -33.20 -2.53 -0.83
N PRO A 391 -34.44 -2.05 -1.03
CA PRO A 391 -35.56 -2.33 -0.15
C PRO A 391 -35.77 -3.84 0.04
N GLU A 392 -36.06 -4.29 1.27
CA GLU A 392 -36.08 -5.72 1.61
C GLU A 392 -36.95 -6.58 0.68
N GLY A 393 -38.14 -6.10 0.30
CA GLY A 393 -39.05 -6.80 -0.62
C GLY A 393 -38.61 -6.82 -2.09
N GLN A 394 -37.52 -6.13 -2.45
CA GLN A 394 -36.96 -6.07 -3.80
C GLN A 394 -35.59 -6.74 -3.91
N ARG A 395 -35.06 -7.27 -2.80
CA ARG A 395 -33.75 -7.92 -2.78
C ARG A 395 -33.82 -9.25 -3.54
N PRO A 396 -32.97 -9.45 -4.58
CA PRO A 396 -32.86 -10.75 -5.21
C PRO A 396 -32.34 -11.78 -4.20
N ALA A 397 -32.80 -13.02 -4.33
CA ALA A 397 -32.27 -14.13 -3.55
C ALA A 397 -30.87 -14.52 -4.05
N GLN A 398 -30.17 -15.33 -3.26
CA GLN A 398 -28.96 -16.00 -3.74
C GLN A 398 -29.34 -16.99 -4.86
N GLU A 399 -28.77 -16.82 -6.04
CA GLU A 399 -28.95 -17.71 -7.19
C GLU A 399 -27.65 -18.50 -7.50
N GLU A 400 -27.66 -19.30 -8.56
CA GLU A 400 -26.43 -19.93 -9.06
C GLU A 400 -25.42 -18.87 -9.52
N LEU A 401 -24.14 -19.19 -9.38
CA LEU A 401 -23.07 -18.27 -9.77
C LEU A 401 -23.00 -18.16 -11.29
N ILE A 402 -22.92 -16.93 -11.79
CA ILE A 402 -22.73 -16.62 -13.22
C ILE A 402 -21.43 -17.25 -13.74
N ALA A 403 -20.43 -17.35 -12.88
CA ALA A 403 -19.22 -18.15 -13.08
C ALA A 403 -18.80 -18.79 -11.74
N ASP A 404 -18.44 -20.07 -11.74
CA ASP A 404 -17.98 -20.79 -10.54
C ASP A 404 -16.59 -21.39 -10.76
N TYR A 405 -15.60 -20.52 -10.89
CA TYR A 405 -14.20 -20.94 -10.90
C TYR A 405 -13.80 -21.50 -9.51
N SER A 406 -13.31 -22.74 -9.50
CA SER A 406 -12.68 -23.33 -8.32
C SER A 406 -11.15 -23.14 -8.40
N PRO A 407 -10.52 -22.45 -7.42
CA PRO A 407 -9.06 -22.35 -7.35
C PRO A 407 -8.38 -23.64 -6.84
N TRP A 408 -9.18 -24.67 -6.51
CA TRP A 408 -8.73 -25.93 -5.91
C TRP A 408 -8.98 -27.14 -6.81
N SER A 409 -9.65 -26.94 -7.96
CA SER A 409 -9.88 -27.98 -8.98
C SER A 409 -8.69 -28.19 -9.88
#